data_AF-A0A7C7BWY2-F1
#
_entry.id   AF-A0A7C7BWY2-F1
#
_cell.length_a   1.000
_cell.length_b   1.000
_cell.length_c   1.000
_cell.angle_alpha   90.00
_cell.angle_beta   90.00
_cell.angle_gamma   90.00
#
_symmetry.space_group_name_H-M   'P 1'
#
loop_
_entity.id
_entity.type
_entity.pdbx_description
1 polymer ?
#
loop_
_entity_poly.entity_id
_entity_poly.type
_entity_poly.pdbx_seq_one_letter_code
_entity_poly.pdbx_strand_id
1 'polypeptide(L)'
;MSAEAKWEANQKKVAFRKRFPGLVTSWEQIEGHTVERVVPLPAKAGSVVLVFSDDRFAIVTPAEPESLDIAAGLAAIRPFLESTYAEAYAEYDRLVFDDREAMRVARLEKIIGAIQNNMKDIPELKDRVRGLVRGWEDERD
;
A
#
# COMPACT_ATOMS: atom_id res chain seq x y z
N MET A 1 -43.99 5.62 -26.94
CA MET A 1 -42.82 4.71 -27.03
C MET A 1 -43.11 3.43 -26.26
N SER A 2 -42.91 2.27 -26.88
CA SER A 2 -43.02 0.97 -26.20
C SER A 2 -41.94 0.81 -25.13
N ALA A 3 -42.15 -0.12 -24.20
CA ALA A 3 -41.15 -0.46 -23.18
C ALA A 3 -39.83 -0.93 -23.83
N GLU A 4 -39.90 -1.70 -24.90
CA GLU A 4 -38.75 -2.18 -25.68
C GLU A 4 -37.96 -1.03 -26.31
N ALA A 5 -38.65 -0.08 -26.97
CA ALA A 5 -37.99 1.08 -27.56
C ALA A 5 -37.28 1.95 -26.51
N LYS A 6 -37.88 2.11 -25.31
CA LYS A 6 -37.24 2.83 -24.20
C LYS A 6 -36.00 2.09 -23.70
N TRP A 7 -36.06 0.77 -23.58
CA TRP A 7 -34.95 -0.06 -23.13
C TRP A 7 -33.78 -0.02 -24.13
N GLU A 8 -34.06 -0.18 -25.42
CA GLU A 8 -33.06 -0.12 -26.47
C GLU A 8 -32.39 1.26 -26.56
N ALA A 9 -33.19 2.34 -26.49
CA ALA A 9 -32.67 3.70 -26.46
C ALA A 9 -31.76 3.94 -25.24
N ASN A 10 -32.12 3.40 -24.07
CA ASN A 10 -31.29 3.49 -22.88
C ASN A 10 -29.98 2.73 -23.03
N GLN A 11 -30.00 1.54 -23.63
CA GLN A 11 -28.78 0.77 -23.92
C GLN A 11 -27.85 1.51 -24.88
N LYS A 12 -28.36 2.04 -25.99
CA LYS A 12 -27.58 2.84 -26.94
C LYS A 12 -26.92 4.04 -26.25
N LYS A 13 -27.66 4.74 -25.41
CA LYS A 13 -27.15 5.86 -24.59
C LYS A 13 -26.05 5.42 -23.61
N VAL A 14 -26.23 4.30 -22.91
CA VAL A 14 -25.21 3.75 -22.00
C VAL A 14 -23.95 3.35 -22.76
N ALA A 15 -24.09 2.65 -23.89
CA ALA A 15 -22.97 2.21 -24.71
C ALA A 15 -22.18 3.39 -25.28
N PHE A 16 -22.86 4.44 -25.76
CA PHE A 16 -22.20 5.66 -26.24
C PHE A 16 -21.39 6.33 -25.12
N ARG A 17 -21.95 6.48 -23.92
CA ARG A 17 -21.24 7.08 -22.78
C ARG A 17 -19.97 6.32 -22.40
N LYS A 18 -19.99 4.99 -22.47
CA LYS A 18 -18.81 4.14 -22.20
C LYS A 18 -17.73 4.21 -23.28
N ARG A 19 -18.05 4.76 -24.45
CA ARG A 19 -17.14 4.91 -25.61
C ARG A 19 -16.96 6.38 -25.99
N PHE A 20 -17.27 7.29 -25.08
CA PHE A 20 -17.21 8.72 -25.37
C PHE A 20 -15.76 9.08 -25.74
N PRO A 21 -15.52 9.84 -26.83
CA PRO A 21 -14.17 10.24 -27.22
C PRO A 21 -13.45 10.93 -26.07
N GLY A 22 -12.21 10.52 -25.80
CA GLY A 22 -11.41 11.07 -24.69
C GLY A 22 -11.65 10.39 -23.33
N LEU A 23 -12.66 9.52 -23.18
CA LEU A 23 -12.83 8.75 -21.94
C LEU A 23 -11.69 7.75 -21.78
N VAL A 24 -10.92 7.91 -20.70
CA VAL A 24 -9.88 6.99 -20.27
C VAL A 24 -10.49 5.86 -19.45
N THR A 25 -10.13 4.62 -19.77
CA THR A 25 -10.60 3.43 -19.07
C THR A 25 -9.50 2.67 -18.35
N SER A 26 -8.22 3.02 -18.59
CA SER A 26 -7.07 2.44 -17.87
C SER A 26 -5.98 3.49 -17.64
N TRP A 27 -5.23 3.35 -16.55
CA TRP A 27 -4.25 4.36 -16.11
C TRP A 27 -3.04 4.47 -17.04
N GLU A 28 -2.71 3.42 -17.77
CA GLU A 28 -1.61 3.38 -18.74
C GLU A 28 -1.87 4.32 -19.93
N GLN A 29 -3.13 4.66 -20.21
CA GLN A 29 -3.51 5.58 -21.29
C GLN A 29 -3.18 7.05 -21.00
N ILE A 30 -2.81 7.36 -19.75
CA ILE A 30 -2.54 8.73 -19.28
C ILE A 30 -1.13 8.89 -18.70
N GLU A 31 -0.27 7.88 -18.83
CA GLU A 31 1.13 8.02 -18.43
C GLU A 31 1.77 9.22 -19.17
N GLY A 32 2.48 10.07 -18.42
CA GLY A 32 3.08 11.30 -18.95
C GLY A 32 2.10 12.44 -19.27
N HIS A 33 0.79 12.25 -19.07
CA HIS A 33 -0.20 13.31 -19.29
C HIS A 33 -0.34 14.21 -18.06
N THR A 34 -0.51 15.50 -18.30
CA THR A 34 -0.69 16.48 -17.22
C THR A 34 -2.16 16.68 -16.92
N VAL A 35 -2.53 16.71 -15.64
CA VAL A 35 -3.89 17.07 -15.22
C VAL A 35 -4.10 18.58 -15.42
N GLU A 36 -4.89 18.91 -16.45
CA GLU A 36 -5.54 20.20 -16.77
C GLU A 36 -6.35 20.74 -15.59
N ARG A 37 -7.37 19.97 -15.22
CA ARG A 37 -8.46 20.39 -14.35
C ARG A 37 -8.97 19.23 -13.51
N VAL A 38 -9.46 19.57 -12.32
CA VAL A 38 -10.18 18.65 -11.43
C VAL A 38 -11.61 19.17 -11.29
N VAL A 39 -12.58 18.43 -11.80
CA VAL A 39 -14.00 18.82 -11.80
C VAL A 39 -14.78 17.92 -10.83
N PRO A 40 -15.35 18.43 -9.74
CA PRO A 40 -16.16 17.64 -8.81
C PRO A 40 -17.37 17.00 -9.52
N LEU A 41 -17.72 15.76 -9.19
CA LEU A 41 -18.98 15.15 -9.59
C LEU A 41 -20.05 15.41 -8.52
N PRO A 42 -21.04 16.29 -8.76
CA PRO A 42 -22.04 16.61 -7.74
C PRO A 42 -22.90 15.41 -7.35
N ALA A 43 -23.09 14.47 -8.28
CA ALA A 43 -23.92 13.29 -8.08
C ALA A 43 -23.24 12.18 -7.24
N LYS A 44 -21.93 12.28 -6.97
CA LYS A 44 -21.18 11.28 -6.22
C LYS A 44 -20.10 11.96 -5.38
N ALA A 45 -20.37 12.10 -4.08
CA ALA A 45 -19.46 12.74 -3.14
C ALA A 45 -18.05 12.13 -3.21
N GLY A 46 -17.03 12.99 -3.21
CA GLY A 46 -15.62 12.60 -3.33
C GLY A 46 -15.17 12.25 -4.74
N SER A 47 -16.06 11.92 -5.68
CA SER A 47 -15.66 11.64 -7.06
C SER A 47 -15.33 12.92 -7.83
N VAL A 48 -14.33 12.84 -8.69
CA VAL A 48 -13.89 13.93 -9.58
C VAL A 48 -13.71 13.43 -11.01
N VAL A 49 -13.84 14.33 -11.98
CA VAL A 49 -13.33 14.15 -13.35
C VAL A 49 -11.96 14.81 -13.40
N LEU A 50 -10.94 14.05 -13.74
CA LEU A 50 -9.65 14.60 -14.15
C LEU A 50 -9.72 14.89 -15.64
N VAL A 51 -9.48 16.14 -16.04
CA VAL A 51 -9.31 16.54 -17.44
C VAL A 51 -7.82 16.71 -17.69
N PHE A 52 -7.29 16.03 -18.71
CA PHE A 52 -5.89 16.09 -19.09
C PHE A 52 -5.67 17.15 -20.17
N SER A 53 -4.43 17.60 -20.32
CA SER A 53 -4.04 18.65 -21.26
C SER A 53 -4.22 18.28 -22.75
N ASP A 54 -4.54 17.02 -23.07
CA ASP A 54 -4.81 16.51 -24.41
C ASP A 54 -6.31 16.23 -24.66
N ASP A 55 -7.18 16.88 -23.88
CA ASP A 55 -8.64 16.74 -23.92
C ASP A 55 -9.18 15.34 -23.53
N ARG A 56 -8.33 14.44 -23.04
CA ARG A 56 -8.78 13.20 -22.39
C ARG A 56 -9.31 13.47 -20.99
N PHE A 57 -10.09 12.53 -20.47
CA PHE A 57 -10.56 12.60 -19.09
C PHE A 57 -10.78 11.24 -18.45
N ALA A 58 -10.61 11.18 -17.13
CA ALA A 58 -10.87 10.02 -16.30
C ALA A 58 -11.84 10.37 -15.16
N ILE A 59 -12.73 9.45 -14.82
CA ILE A 59 -13.59 9.58 -13.64
C ILE A 59 -12.92 8.81 -12.49
N VAL A 60 -12.56 9.53 -11.44
CA VAL A 60 -11.83 8.98 -10.29
C VAL A 60 -12.71 9.05 -9.06
N THR A 61 -12.76 7.96 -8.30
CA THR A 61 -13.34 7.94 -6.97
C THR A 61 -12.20 7.61 -6.00
N PRO A 62 -11.68 8.60 -5.26
CA PRO A 62 -10.66 8.31 -4.25
C PRO A 62 -11.28 7.37 -3.21
N ALA A 63 -10.60 6.26 -2.96
CA ALA A 63 -10.79 5.50 -1.74
C ALA A 63 -9.95 6.18 -0.65
N GLU A 64 -10.37 6.09 0.60
CA GLU A 64 -9.50 6.42 1.72
C GLU A 64 -8.36 5.39 1.74
N PRO A 65 -7.10 5.81 1.62
CA PRO A 65 -5.99 4.87 1.52
C PRO A 65 -5.70 4.23 2.88
N GLU A 66 -5.54 2.91 2.92
CA GLU A 66 -5.14 2.20 4.13
C GLU A 66 -3.65 2.40 4.41
N SER A 67 -3.22 2.19 5.67
CA SER A 67 -1.82 2.36 6.07
C SER A 67 -0.84 1.52 5.22
N LEU A 68 -1.24 0.30 4.86
CA LEU A 68 -0.43 -0.58 4.00
C LEU A 68 -0.30 -0.03 2.57
N ASP A 69 -1.39 0.51 2.02
CA ASP A 69 -1.40 1.13 0.70
C ASP A 69 -0.55 2.39 0.67
N ILE A 70 -0.57 3.18 1.74
CA ILE A 70 0.29 4.36 1.91
C ILE A 70 1.76 3.94 1.91
N ALA A 71 2.14 2.93 2.69
CA ALA A 71 3.51 2.44 2.75
C ALA A 71 3.99 1.92 1.38
N ALA A 72 3.16 1.14 0.68
CA ALA A 72 3.46 0.66 -0.67
C ALA A 72 3.59 1.83 -1.67
N GLY A 73 2.70 2.82 -1.58
CA GLY A 73 2.73 4.03 -2.39
C GLY A 73 4.01 4.84 -2.19
N LEU A 74 4.39 5.10 -0.93
CA LEU A 74 5.61 5.83 -0.58
C LEU A 74 6.87 5.15 -1.13
N ALA A 75 6.92 3.81 -1.10
CA ALA A 75 8.01 3.04 -1.70
C ALA A 75 8.03 3.15 -3.23
N ALA A 76 6.87 3.04 -3.88
CA ALA A 76 6.75 3.09 -5.33
C ALA A 76 7.11 4.48 -5.91
N ILE A 77 6.76 5.55 -5.21
CA ILE A 77 7.01 6.93 -5.67
C ILE A 77 8.37 7.49 -5.23
N ARG A 78 9.10 6.79 -4.35
CA ARG A 78 10.40 7.24 -3.83
C ARG A 78 11.39 7.65 -4.92
N PRO A 79 11.59 6.90 -6.02
CA PRO A 79 12.54 7.29 -7.07
C PRO A 79 12.27 8.67 -7.68
N PHE A 80 11.02 9.16 -7.61
CA PHE A 80 10.61 10.44 -8.16
C PHE A 80 10.61 11.56 -7.12
N LEU A 81 10.37 11.23 -5.84
CA LEU A 81 10.06 12.20 -4.81
C LEU A 81 11.12 12.33 -3.72
N GLU A 82 12.05 11.38 -3.59
CA GLU A 82 13.05 11.40 -2.52
C GLU A 82 13.97 12.61 -2.58
N SER A 83 14.39 13.02 -3.78
CA SER A 83 15.21 14.23 -3.94
C SER A 83 14.53 15.50 -3.43
N THR A 84 13.20 15.57 -3.53
CA THR A 84 12.38 16.69 -3.06
C THR A 84 12.06 16.59 -1.57
N TYR A 85 11.83 15.38 -1.07
CA TYR A 85 11.37 15.11 0.30
C TYR A 85 12.35 14.27 1.11
N ALA A 86 13.65 14.55 0.96
CA ALA A 86 14.73 13.73 1.53
C ALA A 86 14.62 13.57 3.05
N GLU A 87 14.33 14.68 3.78
CA GLU A 87 14.19 14.65 5.23
C GLU A 87 13.01 13.79 5.69
N ALA A 88 11.88 13.86 5.00
CA ALA A 88 10.70 13.07 5.32
C ALA A 88 10.93 11.57 5.07
N TYR A 89 11.64 11.21 4.00
CA TYR A 89 12.01 9.82 3.74
C TYR A 89 13.05 9.31 4.74
N ALA A 90 14.01 10.12 5.16
CA ALA A 90 14.97 9.76 6.20
C ALA A 90 14.29 9.53 7.56
N GLU A 91 13.31 10.38 7.92
CA GLU A 91 12.50 10.17 9.11
C GLU A 91 11.67 8.88 9.02
N TYR A 92 11.03 8.64 7.87
CA TYR A 92 10.28 7.41 7.64
C TYR A 92 11.15 6.16 7.76
N ASP A 93 12.36 6.18 7.19
CA ASP A 93 13.30 5.06 7.28
C ASP A 93 13.76 4.81 8.72
N ARG A 94 13.99 5.88 9.49
CA ARG A 94 14.29 5.78 10.93
C ARG A 94 13.15 5.11 11.68
N LEU A 95 11.90 5.53 11.44
CA LEU A 95 10.72 4.95 12.09
C LEU A 95 10.52 3.48 11.72
N VAL A 96 10.72 3.11 10.45
CA VAL A 96 10.66 1.71 10.00
C VAL A 96 11.76 0.87 10.64
N PHE A 97 12.96 1.43 10.81
CA PHE A 97 14.06 0.76 11.50
C PHE A 97 13.74 0.55 12.99
N ASP A 98 13.28 1.60 13.68
CA ASP A 98 12.95 1.56 15.11
C ASP A 98 11.86 0.51 15.39
N ASP A 99 10.80 0.45 14.56
CA ASP A 99 9.73 -0.55 14.67
C ASP A 99 10.26 -1.99 14.49
N ARG A 100 11.13 -2.21 13.50
CA ARG A 100 11.75 -3.52 13.26
C ARG A 100 12.61 -3.97 14.43
N GLU A 101 13.43 -3.08 14.99
CA GLU A 101 14.25 -3.41 16.15
C GLU A 101 13.40 -3.67 17.39
N ALA A 102 12.35 -2.88 17.62
CA ALA A 102 11.40 -3.12 18.70
C ALA A 102 10.73 -4.51 18.57
N MET A 103 10.28 -4.88 17.37
CA MET A 103 9.73 -6.22 17.11
C MET A 103 10.76 -7.33 17.32
N ARG A 104 12.02 -7.12 16.95
CA ARG A 104 13.11 -8.08 17.15
C ARG A 104 13.37 -8.32 18.64
N VAL A 105 13.46 -7.25 19.42
CA VAL A 105 13.65 -7.30 20.88
C VAL A 105 12.47 -8.00 21.54
N ALA A 106 11.23 -7.60 21.23
CA ALA A 106 10.03 -8.22 21.80
C ALA A 106 9.95 -9.72 21.48
N ARG A 107 10.35 -10.13 20.27
CA ARG A 107 10.42 -11.55 19.90
C ARG A 107 11.47 -12.31 20.69
N LEU A 108 12.66 -11.72 20.87
CA LEU A 108 13.72 -12.31 21.68
C LEU A 108 13.26 -12.52 23.12
N GLU A 109 12.69 -11.48 23.75
CA GLU A 109 12.17 -11.56 25.11
C GLU A 109 11.10 -12.64 25.25
N LYS A 110 10.18 -12.76 24.28
CA LYS A 110 9.17 -13.82 24.25
C LYS A 110 9.80 -15.22 24.22
N ILE A 111 10.86 -15.41 23.42
CA ILE A 111 11.57 -16.70 23.33
C ILE A 111 12.27 -17.02 24.65
N ILE A 112 13.01 -16.07 25.21
CA ILE A 112 13.71 -16.25 26.49
C ILE A 112 12.72 -16.56 27.61
N GLY A 113 11.62 -15.81 27.70
CA GLY A 113 10.56 -16.08 28.66
C GLY A 113 9.94 -17.47 28.48
N ALA A 114 9.70 -17.91 27.24
CA ALA A 114 9.21 -19.25 26.95
C ALA A 114 10.19 -20.33 27.43
N ILE A 115 11.49 -20.16 27.17
CA ILE A 115 12.53 -21.08 27.66
C ILE A 115 12.51 -21.12 29.20
N GLN A 116 12.54 -19.96 29.85
CA GLN A 116 12.55 -19.84 31.31
C GLN A 116 11.35 -20.51 31.98
N ASN A 117 10.15 -20.30 31.42
CA ASN A 117 8.93 -20.89 31.96
C ASN A 117 8.94 -22.41 31.86
N ASN A 118 9.41 -22.97 30.73
CA ASN A 118 9.40 -24.41 30.51
C ASN A 118 10.57 -25.16 31.19
N MET A 119 11.65 -24.47 31.57
CA MET A 119 12.79 -25.12 32.25
C MET A 119 12.43 -25.73 33.62
N LYS A 120 11.35 -25.28 34.26
CA LYS A 120 10.88 -25.86 35.52
C LYS A 120 10.26 -27.25 35.32
N ASP A 121 9.48 -27.38 34.25
CA ASP A 121 8.73 -28.60 33.94
C ASP A 121 9.51 -29.56 33.03
N ILE A 122 10.54 -29.06 32.34
CA ILE A 122 11.42 -29.81 31.43
C ILE A 122 12.89 -29.56 31.82
N PRO A 123 13.43 -30.28 32.82
CA PRO A 123 14.81 -30.10 33.29
C PRO A 123 15.86 -30.30 32.18
N GLU A 124 15.63 -31.20 31.23
CA GLU A 124 16.53 -31.50 30.11
C GLU A 124 16.72 -30.30 29.16
N LEU A 125 15.73 -29.39 29.10
CA LEU A 125 15.82 -28.16 28.32
C LEU A 125 16.99 -27.29 28.81
N LYS A 126 17.21 -27.24 30.12
CA LYS A 126 18.31 -26.46 30.72
C LYS A 126 19.68 -26.99 30.27
N ASP A 127 19.85 -28.31 30.28
CA ASP A 127 21.11 -28.94 29.88
C ASP A 127 21.34 -28.80 28.37
N ARG A 128 20.26 -28.89 27.58
CA ARG A 128 20.32 -28.63 26.13
C ARG A 128 20.72 -27.19 25.81
N VAL A 129 20.16 -26.20 26.50
CA VAL A 129 20.52 -24.78 26.33
C VAL A 129 21.97 -24.52 26.75
N ARG A 130 22.45 -25.10 27.86
CA ARG A 130 23.86 -25.01 28.24
C ARG A 130 24.80 -25.61 27.19
N GLY A 131 24.41 -26.74 26.60
CA GLY A 131 25.16 -27.36 25.50
C GLY A 131 25.27 -26.45 24.28
N LEU A 132 24.17 -25.77 23.91
CA LEU A 132 24.16 -24.80 22.81
C LEU A 132 25.10 -23.61 23.09
N VAL A 133 25.06 -23.04 24.30
CA VAL A 133 25.91 -21.91 24.67
C VAL A 133 27.40 -22.27 24.58
N ARG A 134 27.80 -23.44 25.09
CA ARG A 134 29.19 -23.91 25.00
C ARG A 134 29.66 -24.08 23.55
N GLY A 135 28.81 -24.66 22.70
CA GLY A 135 29.14 -24.82 21.28
C GLY A 135 29.35 -23.50 20.53
N TRP A 136 28.72 -22.40 20.97
CA TRP A 136 28.94 -21.07 20.40
C TRP A 136 30.24 -20.40 20.86
N GLU A 137 30.75 -20.76 22.03
CA GLU A 137 32.05 -20.29 22.53
C GLU A 137 33.18 -20.96 21.73
N ASP A 138 33.03 -22.23 21.40
CA ASP A 138 33.99 -23.00 20.60
C ASP A 138 34.04 -22.60 19.11
N GLU A 139 32.97 -22.00 18.56
CA GLU A 139 32.92 -21.50 17.17
C GLU A 139 33.55 -20.11 16.97
N ARG A 140 33.95 -19.43 18.06
CA ARG A 140 34.51 -18.07 18.03
C ARG A 140 36.05 -18.02 18.12
N ASP A 141 36.70 -19.17 18.28
CA ASP A 141 38.17 -19.36 18.20
C ASP A 141 38.59 -19.91 16.82
#